data_AF-A0A2N6DEG6-F1
#
_entry.id   AF-A0A2N6DEG6-F1
#
_cell.length_a   1.000
_cell.length_b   1.000
_cell.length_c   1.000
_cell.angle_alpha   90.00
_cell.angle_beta   90.00
_cell.angle_gamma   90.00
#
_symmetry.space_group_name_H-M   'P 1'
#
loop_
_entity.id
_entity.type
_entity.pdbx_description
1 polymer ?
#
loop_
_entity_poly.entity_id
_entity_poly.type
_entity_poly.pdbx_seq_one_letter_code
_entity_poly.pdbx_strand_id
1 'polypeptide(L)'
;MTILDEFKELNELYNKRYKRQGSFRSLKMMKNSKGEREPVFYVGVPGMMVALTFTLVMICTVYLLYLPFMWYVWVPYVIVLVFVFRISLKYDKAKQIRYMVCFFLSNALNSMEQAIDVSDENEKKSYYTKALDFLEKADKCVDESAIKAQIDILRADY
;
A
#
# COMPACT_ATOMS: atom_id res chain seq x y z
N MET A 1 6.80 20.82 -19.19
CA MET A 1 7.01 19.95 -18.03
C MET A 1 6.61 18.57 -18.50
N THR A 2 7.56 17.66 -18.64
CA THR A 2 7.30 16.35 -19.25
C THR A 2 6.48 15.50 -18.29
N ILE A 3 5.53 14.70 -18.78
CA ILE A 3 4.65 13.87 -17.94
C ILE A 3 5.46 12.90 -17.05
N LEU A 4 6.68 12.55 -17.48
CA LEU A 4 7.67 11.84 -16.68
C LEU A 4 8.11 12.60 -15.41
N ASP A 5 8.17 13.92 -15.44
CA ASP A 5 8.52 14.75 -14.28
C ASP A 5 7.38 14.77 -13.25
N GLU A 6 6.13 14.86 -13.71
CA GLU A 6 4.95 14.75 -12.84
C GLU A 6 4.87 13.37 -12.18
N PHE A 7 5.18 12.31 -12.94
CA PHE A 7 5.27 10.95 -12.40
C PHE A 7 6.41 10.78 -11.38
N LYS A 8 7.58 11.39 -11.65
CA LYS A 8 8.71 11.42 -10.71
C LYS A 8 8.35 12.15 -9.42
N GLU A 9 7.71 13.30 -9.51
CA GLU A 9 7.25 14.07 -8.35
C GLU A 9 6.23 13.29 -7.51
N LEU A 10 5.29 12.61 -8.17
CA LEU A 10 4.33 11.72 -7.52
C LEU A 10 5.04 10.58 -6.77
N ASN A 11 5.97 9.89 -7.43
CA ASN A 11 6.71 8.79 -6.82
C ASN A 11 7.58 9.28 -5.65
N GLU A 12 8.16 10.48 -5.73
CA GLU A 12 8.92 11.08 -4.63
C GLU A 12 8.01 11.42 -3.44
N LEU A 13 6.83 12.00 -3.68
CA LEU A 13 5.84 12.31 -2.65
C LEU A 13 5.39 11.04 -1.92
N TYR A 14 5.08 9.98 -2.68
CA TYR A 14 4.71 8.68 -2.13
C TYR A 14 5.85 8.04 -1.36
N ASN A 15 7.08 8.07 -1.89
CA ASN A 15 8.25 7.54 -1.20
C ASN A 15 8.52 8.30 0.11
N LYS A 16 8.45 9.62 0.11
CA LYS A 16 8.68 10.43 1.33
C LYS A 16 7.66 10.11 2.42
N ARG A 17 6.39 9.89 2.05
CA ARG A 17 5.31 9.62 3.01
C ARG A 17 5.23 8.17 3.46
N TYR A 18 5.54 7.20 2.59
CA TYR A 18 5.19 5.79 2.83
C TYR A 18 6.36 4.80 2.80
N LYS A 19 7.57 5.19 2.33
CA LYS A 19 8.74 4.30 2.26
C LYS A 19 9.23 3.83 3.64
N ARG A 20 9.05 4.63 4.69
CA ARG A 20 9.49 4.31 6.07
C ARG A 20 8.50 3.45 6.88
N GLN A 21 7.80 2.50 6.28
CA GLN A 21 7.02 1.52 7.06
C GLN A 21 7.90 0.37 7.56
N GLY A 22 8.64 0.63 8.64
CA GLY A 22 9.52 -0.37 9.26
C GLY A 22 8.82 -1.52 9.99
N SER A 23 7.53 -1.43 10.33
CA SER A 23 6.89 -2.38 11.27
C SER A 23 5.89 -3.36 10.66
N PHE A 24 5.51 -3.21 9.39
CA PHE A 24 4.57 -4.14 8.73
C PHE A 24 5.09 -4.51 7.35
N ARG A 25 5.77 -5.66 7.24
CA ARG A 25 6.09 -6.30 5.96
C ARG A 25 4.80 -6.88 5.37
N SER A 26 3.94 -6.02 4.85
CA SER A 26 2.78 -6.44 4.05
C SER A 26 3.21 -7.09 2.72
N LEU A 27 4.45 -6.86 2.30
CA LEU A 27 5.10 -7.44 1.13
C LEU A 27 5.85 -8.73 1.51
N LYS A 28 5.46 -9.87 0.92
CA LYS A 28 6.30 -11.06 0.83
C LYS A 28 6.57 -11.39 -0.63
N MET A 29 7.82 -11.68 -0.95
CA MET A 29 8.18 -12.25 -2.25
C MET A 29 7.87 -13.74 -2.22
N MET A 30 6.88 -14.19 -2.99
CA MET A 30 6.59 -15.62 -3.17
C MET A 30 7.05 -16.07 -4.55
N LYS A 31 7.47 -17.34 -4.66
CA LYS A 31 7.74 -17.95 -5.97
C LYS A 31 6.40 -18.37 -6.57
N ASN A 32 6.08 -17.88 -7.75
CA ASN A 32 4.94 -18.36 -8.54
C ASN A 32 5.24 -19.78 -9.07
N SER A 33 4.23 -20.49 -9.59
CA SER A 33 4.34 -21.81 -10.23
C SER A 33 5.36 -21.86 -11.38
N LYS A 34 5.75 -20.71 -11.92
CA LYS A 34 6.78 -20.53 -12.95
C LYS A 34 8.20 -20.28 -12.40
N GLY A 35 8.38 -20.27 -11.07
CA GLY A 35 9.67 -20.05 -10.40
C GLY A 35 10.07 -18.58 -10.23
N GLU A 36 9.32 -17.64 -10.81
CA GLU A 36 9.53 -16.19 -10.71
C GLU A 36 9.10 -15.64 -9.35
N ARG A 37 9.83 -14.65 -8.82
CA ARG A 37 9.52 -13.98 -7.54
C ARG A 37 8.50 -12.88 -7.75
N GLU A 38 7.27 -13.11 -7.30
CA GLU A 38 6.21 -12.11 -7.36
C GLU A 38 5.95 -11.47 -5.97
N PRO A 39 5.73 -10.15 -5.92
CA PRO A 39 5.37 -9.45 -4.69
C PRO A 39 3.92 -9.74 -4.31
N VAL A 40 3.71 -10.50 -3.24
CA VAL A 40 2.39 -10.75 -2.64
C VAL A 40 2.16 -9.75 -1.51
N PHE A 41 1.06 -9.01 -1.63
CA PHE A 41 0.62 -8.04 -0.63
C PHE A 41 -0.50 -8.60 0.23
N TYR A 42 -0.27 -8.68 1.54
CA TYR A 42 -1.30 -9.02 2.51
C TYR A 42 -2.04 -7.75 2.94
N VAL A 43 -3.21 -7.53 2.33
CA VAL A 43 -4.10 -6.41 2.65
C VAL A 43 -5.19 -6.88 3.63
N GLY A 44 -5.35 -6.18 4.75
CA GLY A 44 -6.35 -6.48 5.79
C GLY A 44 -5.81 -7.19 7.03
N VAL A 45 -4.51 -7.42 7.12
CA VAL A 45 -3.88 -7.95 8.34
C VAL A 45 -3.85 -6.84 9.40
N PRO A 46 -4.19 -7.12 10.68
CA PRO A 46 -4.17 -6.12 11.75
C PRO A 46 -2.78 -5.52 11.90
N GLY A 47 -2.68 -4.23 11.64
CA GLY A 47 -1.42 -3.49 11.63
C GLY A 47 -1.09 -2.86 12.96
N MET A 48 -0.24 -1.84 12.91
CA MET A 48 0.21 -1.10 14.09
C MET A 48 -0.94 -0.37 14.79
N MET A 49 -1.93 0.14 14.04
CA MET A 49 -3.05 0.86 14.66
C MET A 49 -3.96 -0.09 15.44
N VAL A 50 -4.25 -1.28 14.91
CA VAL A 50 -4.99 -2.30 15.64
C VAL A 50 -4.24 -2.72 16.90
N ALA A 51 -2.91 -2.89 16.82
CA ALA A 51 -2.10 -3.22 18.00
C ALA A 51 -2.17 -2.13 19.09
N LEU A 52 -1.98 -0.86 18.73
CA LEU A 52 -2.11 0.27 19.66
C LEU A 52 -3.51 0.36 20.27
N THR A 53 -4.53 0.15 19.44
CA THR A 53 -5.92 0.13 19.88
C THR A 53 -6.15 -0.99 20.89
N PHE A 54 -5.67 -2.20 20.60
CA PHE A 54 -5.81 -3.35 21.50
C PHE A 54 -5.16 -3.09 22.85
N THR A 55 -3.96 -2.50 22.88
CA THR A 55 -3.29 -2.12 24.13
C THR A 55 -4.11 -1.11 24.93
N LEU A 56 -4.65 -0.08 24.29
CA LEU A 56 -5.50 0.91 24.95
C LEU A 56 -6.77 0.28 25.51
N VAL A 57 -7.42 -0.59 24.71
CA VAL A 57 -8.61 -1.34 25.11
C VAL A 57 -8.31 -2.20 26.34
N MET A 58 -7.20 -2.94 26.35
CA MET A 58 -6.77 -3.75 27.49
C MET A 58 -6.60 -2.91 28.77
N ILE A 59 -5.97 -1.74 28.69
CA ILE A 59 -5.81 -0.84 29.84
C ILE A 59 -7.19 -0.39 30.36
N CYS A 60 -8.09 0.01 29.46
CA CYS A 60 -9.46 0.40 29.84
C CYS A 60 -10.24 -0.76 30.45
N THR A 61 -10.13 -1.97 29.90
CA THR A 61 -10.80 -3.17 30.43
C THR A 61 -10.32 -3.48 31.84
N VAL A 62 -9.01 -3.46 32.06
CA VAL A 62 -8.41 -3.70 33.38
C VAL A 62 -8.92 -2.67 34.38
N TYR A 63 -8.95 -1.39 34.01
CA TYR A 63 -9.52 -0.33 34.86
C TYR A 63 -10.99 -0.56 35.19
N LEU A 64 -11.81 -0.94 34.19
CA LEU A 64 -13.23 -1.25 34.37
C LEU A 64 -13.48 -2.45 35.29
N LEU A 65 -12.57 -3.44 35.30
CA LEU A 65 -12.67 -4.61 36.17
C LEU A 65 -12.39 -4.29 37.65
N TYR A 66 -11.67 -3.20 37.95
CA TYR A 66 -11.49 -2.74 39.33
C TYR A 66 -12.75 -2.07 39.90
N LEU A 67 -13.71 -1.69 39.05
CA LEU A 67 -14.97 -1.09 39.46
C LEU A 67 -16.05 -2.18 39.64
N PRO A 68 -17.02 -1.97 40.55
CA PRO A 68 -18.17 -2.87 40.66
C PRO A 68 -18.93 -2.94 39.33
N PHE A 69 -19.41 -4.13 38.99
CA PHE A 69 -20.03 -4.38 37.69
C PHE A 69 -21.31 -3.57 37.50
N MET A 70 -21.30 -2.67 36.51
CA MET A 70 -22.44 -1.82 36.15
C MET A 70 -22.81 -2.03 34.69
N TRP A 71 -23.93 -2.72 34.40
CA TRP A 71 -24.30 -3.11 33.03
C TRP A 71 -24.38 -1.90 32.07
N TYR A 72 -24.88 -0.78 32.56
CA TYR A 72 -25.06 0.46 31.81
C TYR A 72 -23.73 1.16 31.47
N VAL A 73 -22.61 0.74 32.06
CA VAL A 73 -21.26 1.18 31.67
C VAL A 73 -20.66 0.20 30.65
N TRP A 74 -20.84 -1.10 30.90
CA TRP A 74 -20.28 -2.16 30.04
C TRP A 74 -20.88 -2.18 28.63
N VAL A 75 -22.19 -1.95 28.48
CA VAL A 75 -22.82 -2.00 27.16
C VAL A 75 -22.39 -0.86 26.24
N PRO A 76 -22.40 0.42 26.66
CA PRO A 76 -21.80 1.49 25.87
C PRO A 76 -20.32 1.26 25.57
N TYR A 77 -19.55 0.73 26.53
CA TYR A 77 -18.15 0.40 26.33
C TYR A 77 -17.95 -0.61 25.19
N VAL A 78 -18.68 -1.73 25.19
CA VAL A 78 -18.60 -2.74 24.10
C VAL A 78 -19.01 -2.15 22.75
N ILE A 79 -20.05 -1.31 22.71
CA ILE A 79 -20.47 -0.64 21.48
C ILE A 79 -19.33 0.23 20.93
N VAL A 80 -18.70 1.05 21.79
CA VAL A 80 -17.56 1.90 21.40
C VAL A 80 -16.40 1.04 20.87
N LEU A 81 -16.07 -0.08 21.53
CA LEU A 81 -15.02 -0.98 21.07
C LEU A 81 -15.22 -1.44 19.63
N VAL A 82 -16.43 -1.84 19.26
CA VAL A 82 -16.74 -2.28 17.89
C VAL A 82 -16.41 -1.19 16.87
N PHE A 83 -16.77 0.06 17.15
CA PHE A 83 -16.47 1.17 16.26
C PHE A 83 -14.97 1.49 16.20
N VAL A 84 -14.30 1.52 17.36
CA VAL A 84 -12.86 1.82 17.43
C VAL A 84 -12.06 0.78 16.65
N PHE A 85 -12.28 -0.52 16.87
CA PHE A 85 -11.58 -1.57 16.11
C PHE A 85 -11.88 -1.51 14.62
N ARG A 86 -13.12 -1.19 14.22
CA ARG A 86 -13.49 -1.04 12.81
C ARG A 86 -12.74 0.12 12.15
N ILE A 87 -12.57 1.24 12.85
CA ILE A 87 -11.81 2.40 12.37
C ILE A 87 -10.32 2.04 12.25
N SER A 88 -9.75 1.39 13.26
CA SER A 88 -8.34 0.99 13.27
C SER A 88 -8.00 0.01 12.13
N LEU A 89 -8.86 -0.98 11.87
CA LEU A 89 -8.71 -1.89 10.73
C LEU A 89 -8.78 -1.16 9.39
N LYS A 90 -9.72 -0.23 9.23
CA LYS A 90 -9.82 0.59 8.00
C LYS A 90 -8.56 1.43 7.79
N TYR A 91 -8.01 2.02 8.85
CA TYR A 91 -6.80 2.82 8.77
C TYR A 91 -5.59 1.98 8.36
N ASP A 92 -5.38 0.83 9.00
CA ASP A 92 -4.29 -0.07 8.65
C ASP A 92 -4.42 -0.58 7.22
N LYS A 93 -5.63 -0.93 6.77
CA LYS A 93 -5.90 -1.32 5.38
C LYS A 93 -5.56 -0.22 4.39
N ALA A 94 -6.00 1.02 4.65
CA ALA A 94 -5.69 2.16 3.79
C ALA A 94 -4.18 2.41 3.70
N LYS A 95 -3.46 2.29 4.81
CA LYS A 95 -2.00 2.42 4.86
C LYS A 95 -1.30 1.32 4.05
N GLN A 96 -1.74 0.08 4.17
CA GLN A 96 -1.22 -1.05 3.38
C GLN A 96 -1.41 -0.85 1.87
N ILE A 97 -2.57 -0.34 1.44
CA ILE A 97 -2.84 -0.04 0.03
C ILE A 97 -1.90 1.05 -0.48
N ARG A 98 -1.72 2.14 0.27
CA ARG A 98 -0.81 3.23 -0.12
C ARG A 98 0.64 2.78 -0.23
N TYR A 99 1.07 1.87 0.64
CA TYR A 99 2.40 1.26 0.55
C TYR A 99 2.54 0.39 -0.69
N MET A 100 1.54 -0.43 -0.99
CA MET A 100 1.51 -1.25 -2.19
C MET A 100 1.61 -0.41 -3.46
N VAL A 101 0.86 0.70 -3.52
CA VAL A 101 0.92 1.67 -4.63
C VAL A 101 2.30 2.30 -4.73
N CYS A 102 2.87 2.75 -3.61
CA CYS A 102 4.24 3.28 -3.56
C CYS A 102 5.27 2.29 -4.13
N PHE A 103 5.13 1.00 -3.80
CA PHE A 103 6.00 -0.06 -4.32
C PHE A 103 5.82 -0.24 -5.83
N PHE A 104 4.58 -0.26 -6.33
CA PHE A 104 4.32 -0.37 -7.77
C PHE A 104 4.87 0.83 -8.54
N LEU A 105 4.65 2.06 -8.05
CA LEU A 105 5.19 3.28 -8.66
C LEU A 105 6.72 3.26 -8.72
N SER A 106 7.38 2.87 -7.63
CA SER A 106 8.83 2.78 -7.59
C SER A 106 9.39 1.72 -8.54
N ASN A 107 8.74 0.55 -8.65
CA ASN A 107 9.18 -0.48 -9.59
C ASN A 107 8.89 -0.13 -11.05
N ALA A 108 7.77 0.54 -11.32
CA ALA A 108 7.47 1.06 -12.65
C ALA A 108 8.53 2.07 -13.09
N LEU A 109 8.89 3.01 -12.21
CA LEU A 109 9.93 3.99 -12.46
C LEU A 109 11.28 3.33 -12.73
N ASN A 110 11.72 2.41 -11.86
CA ASN A 110 12.97 1.69 -12.05
C ASN A 110 13.00 0.91 -13.37
N SER A 111 11.87 0.31 -13.78
CA SER A 111 11.77 -0.42 -15.05
C SER A 111 11.86 0.53 -16.26
N MET A 112 11.26 1.73 -16.17
CA MET A 112 11.40 2.75 -17.23
C MET A 112 12.82 3.29 -17.32
N GLU A 113 13.50 3.51 -16.20
CA GLU A 113 14.91 3.93 -16.19
C GLU A 113 15.81 2.85 -16.81
N GLN A 114 15.59 1.58 -16.46
CA GLN A 114 16.29 0.45 -17.09
C GLN A 114 16.03 0.36 -18.60
N ALA A 115 14.82 0.69 -19.06
CA ALA A 115 14.49 0.71 -20.49
C ALA A 115 15.24 1.81 -21.26
N ILE A 116 15.63 2.91 -20.59
CA ILE A 116 16.40 4.00 -21.19
C ILE A 116 17.87 3.59 -21.36
N ASP A 117 18.42 2.82 -20.42
CA ASP A 117 19.82 2.40 -20.42
C ASP A 117 20.14 1.21 -21.35
N VAL A 118 19.12 0.54 -21.88
CA VAL A 118 19.27 -0.68 -22.71
C VAL A 118 19.20 -0.34 -24.21
N SER A 119 20.21 -0.77 -24.96
CA SER A 119 20.31 -0.56 -26.42
C SER A 119 19.52 -1.57 -27.26
N ASP A 120 19.17 -2.74 -26.73
CA ASP A 120 18.38 -3.75 -27.43
C ASP A 120 16.88 -3.40 -27.37
N GLU A 121 16.25 -3.25 -28.54
CA GLU A 121 14.82 -2.92 -28.66
C GLU A 121 13.90 -3.98 -28.03
N ASN A 122 14.30 -5.26 -28.06
CA ASN A 122 13.46 -6.33 -27.51
C ASN A 122 13.47 -6.32 -25.97
N GLU A 123 14.63 -6.10 -25.37
CA GLU A 123 14.74 -5.94 -23.93
C GLU A 123 14.08 -4.64 -23.46
N LYS A 124 14.26 -3.54 -24.21
CA LYS A 124 13.58 -2.27 -23.95
C LYS A 124 12.06 -2.42 -23.93
N LYS A 125 11.48 -3.12 -24.91
CA LYS A 125 10.03 -3.47 -24.92
C LYS A 125 9.62 -4.24 -23.67
N SER A 126 10.39 -5.26 -23.28
CA SER A 126 10.12 -6.08 -22.09
C SER A 126 10.07 -5.24 -20.80
N TYR A 127 11.00 -4.27 -20.64
CA TYR A 127 11.00 -3.37 -19.48
C TYR A 127 9.80 -2.43 -19.47
N TYR A 128 9.38 -1.88 -20.62
CA TYR A 128 8.17 -1.07 -20.68
C TYR A 128 6.90 -1.88 -20.42
N THR A 129 6.83 -3.13 -20.87
CA THR A 129 5.66 -3.99 -20.57
C THR A 129 5.57 -4.27 -19.07
N LYS A 130 6.72 -4.49 -18.39
CA LYS A 130 6.77 -4.63 -16.93
C LYS A 130 6.37 -3.34 -16.21
N ALA A 131 6.85 -2.19 -16.69
CA ALA A 131 6.47 -0.90 -16.13
C ALA A 131 4.95 -0.67 -16.22
N LEU A 132 4.37 -0.98 -17.38
CA LEU A 132 2.93 -0.87 -17.64
C LEU A 132 2.11 -1.79 -16.73
N ASP A 133 2.51 -3.05 -16.54
CA ASP A 133 1.84 -3.97 -15.61
C ASP A 133 1.85 -3.43 -14.16
N PHE A 134 2.95 -2.82 -13.72
CA PHE A 134 2.98 -2.19 -12.39
C PHE A 134 2.07 -0.96 -12.28
N LEU A 135 2.00 -0.12 -13.32
CA LEU A 135 1.11 1.05 -13.33
C LEU A 135 -0.36 0.65 -13.36
N GLU A 136 -0.75 -0.35 -14.16
CA GLU A 136 -2.13 -0.85 -14.18
C GLU A 136 -2.56 -1.44 -12.84
N LYS A 137 -1.65 -2.12 -12.14
CA LYS A 137 -1.88 -2.60 -10.77
C LYS A 137 -2.04 -1.44 -9.78
N ALA A 138 -1.29 -0.35 -9.96
CA ALA A 138 -1.43 0.85 -9.13
C ALA A 138 -2.76 1.58 -9.38
N ASP A 139 -3.16 1.75 -10.64
CA ASP A 139 -4.41 2.43 -11.05
C ASP A 139 -5.67 1.71 -10.53
N LYS A 140 -5.65 0.37 -10.50
CA LYS A 140 -6.72 -0.44 -9.87
C LYS A 140 -6.90 -0.16 -8.37
N CYS A 141 -5.87 0.38 -7.71
CA CYS A 141 -5.85 0.57 -6.27
C CYS A 141 -6.08 2.03 -5.86
N VAL A 142 -5.66 2.99 -6.68
CA VAL A 142 -5.83 4.42 -6.45
C VAL A 142 -6.09 5.11 -7.79
N ASP A 143 -7.16 5.90 -7.83
CA ASP A 143 -7.49 6.72 -8.99
C ASP A 143 -6.67 8.03 -8.95
N GLU A 144 -5.49 8.04 -9.59
CA GLU A 144 -4.65 9.22 -9.74
C GLU A 144 -4.42 9.55 -11.21
N SER A 145 -4.65 10.82 -11.58
CA SER A 145 -4.54 11.31 -12.96
C SER A 145 -3.14 11.13 -13.55
N ALA A 146 -2.09 11.29 -12.73
CA ALA A 146 -0.71 11.13 -13.17
C ALA A 146 -0.36 9.67 -13.53
N ILE A 147 -0.96 8.68 -12.86
CA ILE A 147 -0.79 7.26 -13.20
C ILE A 147 -1.43 6.97 -14.54
N LYS A 148 -2.67 7.43 -14.74
CA LYS A 148 -3.41 7.27 -16.01
C LYS A 148 -2.69 7.92 -17.19
N ALA A 149 -2.23 9.16 -17.02
CA ALA A 149 -1.47 9.86 -18.04
C ALA A 149 -0.19 9.09 -18.44
N GLN A 150 0.51 8.50 -17.47
CA GLN A 150 1.71 7.71 -17.76
C GLN A 150 1.39 6.37 -18.46
N ILE A 151 0.27 5.74 -18.13
CA ILE A 151 -0.21 4.53 -18.84
C ILE A 151 -0.54 4.87 -20.30
N ASP A 152 -1.23 5.98 -20.53
CA ASP A 152 -1.65 6.39 -21.88
C ASP A 152 -0.44 6.69 -22.78
N ILE A 153 0.62 7.30 -22.24
CA ILE A 153 1.88 7.52 -22.97
C ILE A 153 2.54 6.20 -23.34
N LEU A 154 2.67 5.28 -22.37
CA LEU A 154 3.33 4.00 -22.62
C LEU A 154 2.56 3.12 -23.61
N ARG A 155 1.25 3.32 -23.75
CA ARG A 155 0.39 2.69 -24.77
C ARG A 155 0.34 3.44 -26.10
N ALA A 156 0.77 4.71 -26.13
CA ALA A 156 0.86 5.48 -27.35
C ALA A 156 2.21 5.25 -28.06
N ASP A 157 3.27 5.06 -27.27
CA ASP A 157 4.62 4.77 -27.75
C ASP A 157 4.84 3.30 -28.12
N TYR A 158 3.89 2.40 -27.79
CA TYR A 158 3.92 0.95 -28.04
C TYR A 158 2.54 0.37 -28.34
#